data_AF-A0A7G6WZT2-F1
#
_entry.id   AF-A0A7G6WZT2-F1
#
_cell.length_a   1.000
_cell.length_b   1.000
_cell.length_c   1.000
_cell.angle_alpha   90.00
_cell.angle_beta   90.00
_cell.angle_gamma   90.00
#
_symmetry.space_group_name_H-M   'P 1'
#
loop_
_entity.id
_entity.type
_entity.pdbx_description
1 polymer ?
#
loop_
_entity_poly.entity_id
_entity_poly.type
_entity_poly.pdbx_seq_one_letter_code
_entity_poly.pdbx_strand_id
1 'polypeptide(L)'
;MRKKLALLTTAAALLAAAVSVSRASDASTASASVAAAENYGQYSLMFERSAGQYWAGGAAAGQWAWTPLSATESDISWGDPKTWPPKSAEHFIHSGDWVLLDGYNDGAGRPLTQVQRVTSEQIGTATCDAMTPIPSDGGKQHYVKWTIPATGYCLDAVGTIKPPNGSTTVNFRHLQKWSPPHPCANAYFTAQTCITQFEQWWDDNNHPYALQLARSLEIARGKGPAFTNHTTVPVTWNAEARYYWHY
;
A
#
# COMPACT_ATOMS: atom_id res chain seq x y z
N MET A 1 -40.50 -8.56 -90.48
CA MET A 1 -41.56 -7.58 -90.11
C MET A 1 -42.49 -8.22 -89.09
N ARG A 2 -42.76 -7.50 -87.98
CA ARG A 2 -43.80 -7.72 -86.94
C ARG A 2 -43.60 -8.95 -86.03
N LYS A 3 -42.97 -8.76 -84.85
CA LYS A 3 -43.56 -8.37 -83.54
C LYS A 3 -44.57 -9.38 -83.01
N LYS A 4 -44.24 -10.04 -81.90
CA LYS A 4 -45.09 -10.17 -80.69
C LYS A 4 -44.31 -10.80 -79.54
N LEU A 5 -44.29 -10.07 -78.43
CA LEU A 5 -43.75 -10.42 -77.12
C LEU A 5 -44.78 -11.33 -76.42
N ALA A 6 -44.37 -12.46 -75.87
CA ALA A 6 -45.20 -13.31 -75.01
C ALA A 6 -44.37 -13.76 -73.79
N LEU A 7 -44.95 -13.51 -72.62
CA LEU A 7 -44.57 -14.05 -71.31
C LEU A 7 -44.56 -15.58 -71.32
N LEU A 8 -43.74 -16.16 -70.43
CA LEU A 8 -43.75 -17.50 -69.79
C LEU A 8 -42.26 -17.84 -69.58
N THR A 9 -41.72 -18.26 -68.44
CA THR A 9 -42.17 -19.13 -67.35
C THR A 9 -41.18 -18.99 -66.20
N THR A 10 -41.62 -18.95 -64.94
CA THR A 10 -40.79 -19.45 -63.82
C THR A 10 -41.60 -20.44 -63.02
N ALA A 11 -40.97 -21.59 -62.81
CA ALA A 11 -41.54 -22.80 -62.26
C ALA A 11 -41.38 -22.87 -60.74
N ALA A 12 -42.32 -23.65 -60.18
CA ALA A 12 -42.16 -24.61 -59.10
C ALA A 12 -41.75 -24.15 -57.69
N ALA A 13 -42.65 -24.45 -56.77
CA ALA A 13 -42.53 -24.35 -55.32
C ALA A 13 -41.57 -25.39 -54.73
N LEU A 14 -40.98 -25.08 -53.57
CA LEU A 14 -40.47 -26.06 -52.62
C LEU A 14 -40.71 -25.60 -51.18
N LEU A 15 -41.09 -26.58 -50.35
CA LEU A 15 -41.60 -26.51 -49.00
C LEU A 15 -40.61 -25.88 -48.00
N ALA A 16 -41.12 -25.04 -47.10
CA ALA A 16 -40.42 -24.67 -45.87
C ALA A 16 -41.04 -25.40 -44.68
N ALA A 17 -40.24 -26.25 -44.04
CA ALA A 17 -40.57 -26.93 -42.80
C ALA A 17 -40.56 -25.93 -41.62
N ALA A 18 -41.61 -25.96 -40.81
CA ALA A 18 -41.72 -25.19 -39.58
C ALA A 18 -40.79 -25.78 -38.51
N VAL A 19 -39.77 -25.00 -38.11
CA VAL A 19 -38.92 -25.30 -36.94
C VAL A 19 -39.47 -24.52 -35.75
N SER A 20 -39.90 -25.27 -34.74
CA SER A 20 -40.31 -24.77 -33.44
C SER A 20 -39.07 -24.25 -32.69
N VAL A 21 -38.90 -22.92 -32.63
CA VAL A 21 -37.84 -22.30 -31.81
C VAL A 21 -38.37 -22.09 -30.40
N SER A 22 -37.95 -22.96 -29.49
CA SER A 22 -38.11 -22.78 -28.05
C SER A 22 -37.31 -21.54 -27.61
N ARG A 23 -38.00 -20.49 -27.15
CA ARG A 23 -37.37 -19.33 -26.50
C ARG A 23 -36.86 -19.77 -25.13
N ALA A 24 -35.57 -20.09 -25.04
CA ALA A 24 -34.86 -20.11 -23.77
C ALA A 24 -34.78 -18.67 -23.26
N SER A 25 -35.30 -18.44 -22.06
CA SER A 25 -35.09 -17.20 -21.33
C SER A 25 -33.63 -17.16 -20.89
N ASP A 26 -32.82 -16.38 -21.60
CA ASP A 26 -31.45 -16.06 -21.19
C ASP A 26 -31.51 -15.29 -19.87
N ALA A 27 -31.39 -16.03 -18.77
CA ALA A 27 -31.02 -15.49 -17.48
C ALA A 27 -29.61 -14.92 -17.63
N SER A 28 -29.55 -13.64 -17.96
CA SER A 28 -28.32 -12.85 -17.94
C SER A 28 -27.87 -12.78 -16.47
N THR A 29 -27.12 -13.79 -16.03
CA THR A 29 -26.29 -13.72 -14.83
C THR A 29 -25.30 -12.60 -15.05
N ALA A 30 -25.67 -11.40 -14.63
CA ALA A 30 -24.73 -10.32 -14.40
C ALA A 30 -23.72 -10.86 -13.39
N SER A 31 -22.57 -11.31 -13.88
CA SER A 31 -21.40 -11.55 -13.05
C SER A 31 -21.11 -10.24 -12.35
N ALA A 32 -21.54 -10.13 -11.09
CA ALA A 32 -21.05 -9.11 -10.20
C ALA A 32 -19.54 -9.34 -10.15
N SER A 33 -18.77 -8.50 -10.85
CA SER A 33 -17.33 -8.43 -10.65
C SER A 33 -17.16 -8.07 -9.18
N VAL A 34 -16.83 -9.05 -8.34
CA VAL A 34 -16.31 -8.78 -7.01
C VAL A 34 -15.12 -7.88 -7.26
N ALA A 35 -15.26 -6.58 -6.95
CA ALA A 35 -14.16 -5.65 -7.04
C ALA A 35 -13.01 -6.31 -6.28
N ALA A 36 -11.89 -6.56 -6.97
CA ALA A 36 -10.74 -7.20 -6.35
C ALA A 36 -10.44 -6.43 -5.06
N ALA A 37 -10.37 -7.14 -3.93
CA ALA A 37 -10.09 -6.52 -2.66
C ALA A 37 -8.83 -5.65 -2.80
N GLU A 38 -8.93 -4.39 -2.40
CA GLU A 38 -7.80 -3.48 -2.52
C GLU A 38 -6.67 -3.98 -1.63
N ASN A 39 -5.45 -3.88 -2.13
CA ASN A 39 -4.27 -4.33 -1.39
C ASN A 39 -3.23 -3.23 -1.26
N TYR A 40 -2.41 -3.34 -0.21
CA TYR A 40 -1.39 -2.37 0.15
C TYR A 40 -0.36 -2.12 -0.96
N GLY A 41 -0.09 -3.10 -1.82
CA GLY A 41 0.81 -2.94 -2.97
C GLY A 41 0.34 -1.86 -3.94
N GLN A 42 -0.98 -1.74 -4.17
CA GLN A 42 -1.56 -0.71 -5.04
C GLN A 42 -1.40 0.73 -4.50
N TYR A 43 -1.12 0.85 -3.21
CA TYR A 43 -0.97 2.12 -2.50
C TYR A 43 0.48 2.47 -2.28
N SER A 44 1.24 1.55 -1.68
CA SER A 44 2.65 1.74 -1.36
C SER A 44 3.55 1.71 -2.58
N LEU A 45 3.20 0.94 -3.62
CA LEU A 45 4.08 0.59 -4.74
C LEU A 45 5.33 -0.19 -4.30
N MET A 46 5.23 -0.93 -3.17
CA MET A 46 6.35 -1.60 -2.51
C MET A 46 7.18 -2.52 -3.42
N PHE A 47 6.57 -3.19 -4.40
CA PHE A 47 7.28 -4.10 -5.33
C PHE A 47 7.55 -3.48 -6.70
N GLU A 48 7.44 -2.16 -6.80
CA GLU A 48 7.75 -1.40 -8.00
C GLU A 48 8.95 -0.51 -7.71
N ARG A 49 9.83 -0.37 -8.71
CA ARG A 49 10.85 0.68 -8.68
C ARG A 49 10.17 2.03 -8.82
N SER A 50 9.87 2.62 -7.69
CA SER A 50 9.07 3.82 -7.57
C SER A 50 9.68 4.73 -6.51
N ALA A 51 9.52 6.03 -6.71
CA ALA A 51 10.00 7.04 -5.81
C ALA A 51 9.08 8.26 -5.82
N GLY A 52 9.19 9.05 -4.76
CA GLY A 52 8.42 10.27 -4.61
C GLY A 52 9.14 11.31 -3.77
N GLN A 53 8.74 12.57 -3.96
CA GLN A 53 9.28 13.70 -3.23
C GLN A 53 8.15 14.57 -2.68
N TYR A 54 8.25 14.90 -1.40
CA TYR A 54 7.30 15.74 -0.69
C TYR A 54 7.91 17.07 -0.27
N TRP A 55 7.07 18.10 -0.23
CA TRP A 55 7.47 19.50 -0.11
C TRP A 55 6.83 20.15 1.10
N ALA A 56 7.59 21.01 1.78
CA ALA A 56 7.12 21.86 2.87
C ALA A 56 7.72 23.26 2.69
N GLY A 57 6.92 24.31 2.90
CA GLY A 57 7.41 25.68 2.85
C GLY A 57 8.08 26.09 1.52
N GLY A 58 7.67 25.49 0.40
CA GLY A 58 8.23 25.79 -0.93
C GLY A 58 9.58 25.13 -1.24
N ALA A 59 10.05 24.20 -0.41
CA ALA A 59 11.25 23.40 -0.67
C ALA A 59 10.95 21.89 -0.58
N ALA A 60 11.76 21.08 -1.25
CA ALA A 60 11.73 19.64 -1.08
C ALA A 60 12.14 19.29 0.36
N ALA A 61 11.21 18.71 1.12
CA ALA A 61 11.40 18.37 2.53
C ALA A 61 11.93 16.95 2.72
N GLY A 62 11.64 16.06 1.77
CA GLY A 62 12.15 14.70 1.77
C GLY A 62 11.80 13.94 0.51
N GLN A 63 12.49 12.82 0.32
CA GLN A 63 12.28 11.87 -0.76
C GLN A 63 12.22 10.45 -0.21
N TRP A 64 11.49 9.60 -0.91
CA TRP A 64 11.45 8.16 -0.68
C TRP A 64 11.69 7.39 -1.97
N ALA A 65 12.18 6.16 -1.85
CA ALA A 65 12.30 5.24 -2.97
C ALA A 65 12.20 3.77 -2.53
N TRP A 66 11.39 2.99 -3.24
CA TRP A 66 11.32 1.54 -3.10
C TRP A 66 12.38 0.85 -3.95
N THR A 67 13.08 -0.11 -3.35
CA THR A 67 14.04 -1.00 -4.01
C THR A 67 13.55 -2.44 -3.87
N PRO A 68 12.78 -2.95 -4.85
CA PRO A 68 12.33 -4.33 -4.84
C PRO A 68 13.53 -5.28 -4.90
N LEU A 69 13.58 -6.25 -3.99
CA LEU A 69 14.65 -7.24 -3.88
C LEU A 69 14.19 -8.60 -4.42
N SER A 70 12.91 -8.92 -4.26
CA SER A 70 12.27 -10.12 -4.77
C SER A 70 10.77 -9.86 -5.01
N ALA A 71 10.00 -10.91 -5.31
CA ALA A 71 8.55 -10.81 -5.44
C ALA A 71 7.85 -10.53 -4.09
N THR A 72 8.54 -10.72 -2.97
CA THR A 72 7.99 -10.59 -1.62
C THR A 72 8.83 -9.70 -0.72
N GLU A 73 9.98 -9.21 -1.15
CA GLU A 73 10.86 -8.38 -0.34
C GLU A 73 11.20 -7.06 -1.03
N SER A 74 11.21 -5.98 -0.26
CA SER A 74 11.66 -4.68 -0.75
C SER A 74 12.23 -3.85 0.39
N ASP A 75 13.18 -2.98 0.04
CA ASP A 75 13.63 -1.91 0.93
C ASP A 75 12.95 -0.59 0.57
N ILE A 76 12.70 0.27 1.55
CA ILE A 76 12.40 1.69 1.33
C ILE A 76 13.46 2.58 1.96
N SER A 77 13.98 3.49 1.16
CA SER A 77 14.88 4.56 1.61
C SER A 77 14.09 5.84 1.81
N TRP A 78 14.38 6.57 2.89
CA TRP A 78 13.82 7.90 3.19
C TRP A 78 14.97 8.88 3.47
N GLY A 79 14.93 10.09 2.92
CA GLY A 79 16.00 11.05 3.19
C GLY A 79 15.91 12.41 2.51
N ASP A 80 16.93 13.24 2.76
CA ASP A 80 17.10 14.54 2.11
C ASP A 80 17.46 14.32 0.61
N PRO A 81 16.67 14.89 -0.33
CA PRO A 81 16.95 14.81 -1.76
C PRO A 81 18.34 15.35 -2.15
N LYS A 82 18.91 16.28 -1.39
CA LYS A 82 20.21 16.90 -1.67
C LYS A 82 21.39 16.01 -1.34
N THR A 83 21.22 15.04 -0.44
CA THR A 83 22.26 14.10 -0.02
C THR A 83 21.88 12.66 -0.35
N TRP A 84 21.09 12.47 -1.40
CA TRP A 84 20.62 11.16 -1.83
C TRP A 84 21.76 10.30 -2.41
N PRO A 85 21.83 8.98 -2.12
CA PRO A 85 20.91 8.19 -1.29
C PRO A 85 21.20 8.30 0.22
N PRO A 86 20.19 8.07 1.08
CA PRO A 86 20.38 8.00 2.53
C PRO A 86 21.23 6.77 2.90
N LYS A 87 21.83 6.82 4.08
CA LYS A 87 22.68 5.74 4.61
C LYS A 87 21.90 4.54 5.14
N SER A 88 20.58 4.63 5.27
CA SER A 88 19.75 3.57 5.81
C SER A 88 18.49 3.36 4.99
N ALA A 89 18.02 2.13 4.95
CA ALA A 89 16.71 1.75 4.42
C ALA A 89 16.01 0.77 5.38
N GLU A 90 14.68 0.81 5.37
CA GLU A 90 13.81 -0.14 6.06
C GLU A 90 13.58 -1.35 5.16
N HIS A 91 13.68 -2.57 5.72
CA HIS A 91 13.46 -3.81 4.99
C HIS A 91 12.08 -4.41 5.31
N PHE A 92 11.29 -4.61 4.26
CA PHE A 92 9.94 -5.13 4.36
C PHE A 92 9.75 -6.45 3.61
N ILE A 93 8.92 -7.33 4.19
CA ILE A 93 8.59 -8.65 3.65
C ILE A 93 7.07 -8.81 3.57
N HIS A 94 6.55 -9.20 2.42
CA HIS A 94 5.16 -9.64 2.28
C HIS A 94 5.06 -11.14 2.57
N SER A 95 4.30 -11.49 3.61
CA SER A 95 4.08 -12.85 4.11
C SER A 95 2.60 -13.04 4.42
N GLY A 96 1.93 -13.92 3.65
CA GLY A 96 0.49 -14.16 3.82
C GLY A 96 -0.34 -12.89 3.60
N ASP A 97 -1.11 -12.48 4.60
CA ASP A 97 -1.93 -11.25 4.55
C ASP A 97 -1.22 -10.05 5.22
N TRP A 98 0.10 -10.09 5.33
CA TRP A 98 0.85 -9.09 6.08
C TRP A 98 2.08 -8.58 5.34
N VAL A 99 2.34 -7.30 5.50
CA VAL A 99 3.67 -6.74 5.33
C VAL A 99 4.33 -6.69 6.69
N LEU A 100 5.53 -7.23 6.77
CA LEU A 100 6.34 -7.34 7.97
C LEU A 100 7.55 -6.41 7.86
N LEU A 101 7.86 -5.69 8.94
CA LEU A 101 9.11 -4.94 9.08
C LEU A 101 10.13 -5.84 9.80
N ASP A 102 11.23 -6.15 9.11
CA ASP A 102 12.30 -7.03 9.64
C ASP A 102 13.42 -6.23 10.33
N GLY A 103 13.64 -5.00 9.90
CA GLY A 103 14.66 -4.12 10.45
C GLY A 103 15.18 -3.12 9.43
N TYR A 104 16.41 -2.68 9.66
CA TYR A 104 17.08 -1.65 8.87
C TYR A 104 18.43 -2.15 8.35
N ASN A 105 18.82 -1.66 7.18
CA ASN A 105 20.14 -1.89 6.61
C ASN A 105 20.91 -0.57 6.43
N ASP A 106 22.20 -0.67 6.11
CA ASP A 106 23.08 0.47 5.84
C ASP A 106 23.04 0.88 4.35
N GLY A 107 21.82 0.92 3.80
CA GLY A 107 21.49 1.31 2.43
C GLY A 107 20.77 0.20 1.67
N ALA A 108 19.80 0.58 0.83
CA ALA A 108 18.95 -0.37 0.12
C ALA A 108 19.72 -1.45 -0.66
N GLY A 109 19.22 -2.68 -0.62
CA GLY A 109 19.82 -3.87 -1.22
C GLY A 109 20.98 -4.46 -0.42
N ARG A 110 21.28 -3.93 0.78
CA ARG A 110 22.34 -4.46 1.65
C ARG A 110 21.77 -5.35 2.76
N PRO A 111 22.59 -6.25 3.33
CA PRO A 111 22.17 -7.04 4.48
C PRO A 111 21.69 -6.17 5.63
N LEU A 112 20.70 -6.69 6.39
CA LEU A 112 20.23 -6.08 7.62
C LEU A 112 21.40 -5.85 8.59
N THR A 113 21.47 -4.64 9.11
CA THR A 113 22.43 -4.25 10.14
C THR A 113 21.72 -4.06 11.47
N GLN A 114 20.48 -3.56 11.48
CA GLN A 114 19.71 -3.37 12.70
C GLN A 114 18.47 -4.26 12.67
N VAL A 115 18.54 -5.38 13.39
CA VAL A 115 17.47 -6.38 13.39
C VAL A 115 16.39 -5.96 14.38
N GLN A 116 15.15 -5.83 13.90
CA GLN A 116 14.01 -5.43 14.72
C GLN A 116 13.18 -6.66 15.12
N ARG A 117 13.00 -6.90 16.42
CA ARG A 117 12.17 -8.00 16.90
C ARG A 117 11.13 -7.54 17.93
N VAL A 118 9.87 -7.86 17.68
CA VAL A 118 8.78 -7.66 18.65
C VAL A 118 8.83 -8.74 19.73
N THR A 119 8.53 -8.33 20.96
CA THR A 119 8.30 -9.21 22.11
C THR A 119 6.81 -9.36 22.41
N SER A 120 5.98 -8.41 21.97
CA SER A 120 4.53 -8.49 21.97
C SER A 120 3.95 -7.62 20.86
N GLU A 121 2.88 -8.10 20.24
CA GLU A 121 2.12 -7.34 19.24
C GLU A 121 0.64 -7.69 19.32
N GLN A 122 -0.21 -6.68 19.12
CA GLN A 122 -1.66 -6.82 19.22
C GLN A 122 -2.36 -6.07 18.08
N ILE A 123 -3.54 -6.56 17.69
CA ILE A 123 -4.46 -5.91 16.76
C ILE A 123 -5.80 -5.64 17.45
N GLY A 124 -6.39 -4.47 17.19
CA GLY A 124 -7.73 -4.13 17.65
C GLY A 124 -8.49 -3.26 16.65
N THR A 125 -9.55 -2.62 17.14
CA THR A 125 -10.38 -1.70 16.34
C THR A 125 -9.61 -0.43 15.94
N ALA A 126 -10.16 0.40 15.06
CA ALA A 126 -9.56 1.69 14.67
C ALA A 126 -9.24 2.63 15.87
N THR A 127 -9.93 2.45 17.00
CA THR A 127 -9.73 3.22 18.24
C THR A 127 -8.73 2.58 19.20
N CYS A 128 -8.12 1.44 18.81
CA CYS A 128 -7.28 0.59 19.65
C CYS A 128 -8.02 -0.04 20.84
N ASP A 129 -9.32 -0.31 20.67
CA ASP A 129 -10.10 -1.09 21.62
C ASP A 129 -10.10 -2.57 21.23
N ALA A 130 -10.49 -3.44 22.17
CA ALA A 130 -10.59 -4.89 21.96
C ALA A 130 -9.30 -5.50 21.37
N MET A 131 -8.15 -5.05 21.86
CA MET A 131 -6.84 -5.51 21.39
C MET A 131 -6.67 -7.02 21.67
N THR A 132 -6.20 -7.74 20.66
CA THR A 132 -5.95 -9.19 20.71
C THR A 132 -4.55 -9.48 20.20
N PRO A 133 -3.83 -10.47 20.77
CA PRO A 133 -2.50 -10.82 20.31
C PRO A 133 -2.48 -11.26 18.84
N ILE A 134 -1.45 -10.86 18.11
CA ILE A 134 -1.14 -11.38 16.77
C ILE A 134 -0.15 -12.54 16.93
N PRO A 135 -0.37 -13.69 16.27
CA PRO A 135 0.64 -14.77 16.24
C PRO A 135 1.95 -14.26 15.62
N SER A 136 3.08 -14.53 16.29
CA SER A 136 4.38 -14.04 15.84
C SER A 136 4.85 -14.69 14.53
N ASP A 137 5.43 -13.91 13.62
CA ASP A 137 6.18 -14.40 12.45
C ASP A 137 7.68 -14.21 12.69
N GLY A 138 8.26 -15.11 13.49
CA GLY A 138 9.69 -15.09 13.81
C GLY A 138 10.16 -13.80 14.51
N GLY A 139 9.25 -13.14 15.23
CA GLY A 139 9.48 -11.86 15.90
C GLY A 139 9.51 -10.65 14.98
N LYS A 140 9.28 -10.76 13.67
CA LYS A 140 9.17 -9.58 12.79
C LYS A 140 7.91 -8.79 13.13
N GLN A 141 7.93 -7.47 12.99
CA GLN A 141 6.77 -6.65 13.31
C GLN A 141 5.74 -6.75 12.18
N HIS A 142 4.47 -7.02 12.51
CA HIS A 142 3.37 -6.77 11.58
C HIS A 142 3.19 -5.26 11.35
N TYR A 143 3.45 -4.78 10.13
CA TYR A 143 3.42 -3.35 9.80
C TYR A 143 2.05 -2.91 9.28
N VAL A 144 1.50 -3.67 8.33
CA VAL A 144 0.18 -3.41 7.72
C VAL A 144 -0.36 -4.70 7.13
N LYS A 145 -1.68 -4.86 7.11
CA LYS A 145 -2.33 -5.93 6.35
C LYS A 145 -2.16 -5.71 4.85
N TRP A 146 -1.85 -6.78 4.12
CA TRP A 146 -1.76 -6.75 2.68
C TRP A 146 -3.13 -6.51 2.05
N THR A 147 -4.14 -7.32 2.39
CA THR A 147 -5.52 -7.06 2.01
C THR A 147 -6.08 -5.97 2.90
N ILE A 148 -6.43 -4.82 2.32
CA ILE A 148 -6.88 -3.66 3.10
C ILE A 148 -8.31 -3.94 3.60
N PRO A 149 -8.54 -3.98 4.92
CA PRO A 149 -9.88 -4.22 5.45
C PRO A 149 -10.82 -3.04 5.16
N ALA A 150 -12.11 -3.34 5.01
CA ALA A 150 -13.15 -2.31 4.82
C ALA A 150 -13.36 -1.41 6.06
N THR A 151 -12.86 -1.83 7.22
CA THR A 151 -12.90 -1.08 8.48
C THR A 151 -11.48 -0.80 8.96
N GLY A 152 -11.28 0.35 9.60
CA GLY A 152 -9.99 0.67 10.19
C GLY A 152 -9.62 -0.27 11.34
N TYR A 153 -8.33 -0.36 11.62
CA TYR A 153 -7.78 -1.21 12.69
C TYR A 153 -6.58 -0.54 13.35
N CYS A 154 -6.19 -1.04 14.51
CA CYS A 154 -5.02 -0.59 15.24
C CYS A 154 -4.03 -1.73 15.44
N LEU A 155 -2.73 -1.43 15.37
CA LEU A 155 -1.63 -2.33 15.71
C LEU A 155 -0.82 -1.70 16.83
N ASP A 156 -0.43 -2.48 17.83
CA ASP A 156 0.47 -2.04 18.91
C ASP A 156 1.57 -3.08 19.06
N ALA A 157 2.80 -2.71 18.71
CA ALA A 157 3.97 -3.56 18.77
C ALA A 157 4.97 -3.01 19.78
N VAL A 158 5.54 -3.88 20.62
CA VAL A 158 6.63 -3.57 21.55
C VAL A 158 7.77 -4.53 21.25
N GLY A 159 9.01 -4.04 21.27
CA GLY A 159 10.14 -4.87 20.90
C GLY A 159 11.49 -4.22 21.11
N THR A 160 12.49 -4.77 20.43
CA THR A 160 13.86 -4.30 20.44
C THR A 160 14.44 -4.18 19.03
N ILE A 161 15.34 -3.21 18.84
CA ILE A 161 16.21 -3.11 17.67
C ILE A 161 17.65 -3.39 18.13
N LYS A 162 18.31 -4.35 17.47
CA LYS A 162 19.66 -4.80 17.84
C LYS A 162 20.64 -4.53 16.69
N PRO A 163 21.60 -3.63 16.89
CA PRO A 163 22.72 -3.46 15.97
C PRO A 163 23.63 -4.70 15.96
N PRO A 164 24.40 -4.95 14.89
CA PRO A 164 25.14 -6.19 14.71
C PRO A 164 26.46 -6.17 15.49
N ASN A 165 26.94 -4.97 15.83
CA ASN A 165 28.17 -4.73 16.58
C ASN A 165 28.00 -4.89 18.10
N GLY A 166 26.82 -5.30 18.57
CA GLY A 166 26.55 -5.47 20.00
C GLY A 166 26.46 -4.18 20.81
N SER A 167 26.25 -3.04 20.14
CA SER A 167 25.92 -1.77 20.82
C SER A 167 24.57 -1.84 21.54
N THR A 168 24.21 -0.77 22.25
CA THR A 168 23.02 -0.69 23.09
C THR A 168 21.78 -1.12 22.31
N THR A 169 21.08 -2.13 22.84
CA THR A 169 19.77 -2.53 22.34
C THR A 169 18.79 -1.40 22.56
N VAL A 170 18.08 -1.00 21.50
CA VAL A 170 17.02 0.00 21.58
C VAL A 170 15.71 -0.73 21.89
N ASN A 171 14.99 -0.28 22.91
CA ASN A 171 13.62 -0.72 23.17
C ASN A 171 12.68 0.22 22.42
N PHE A 172 11.64 -0.34 21.79
CA PHE A 172 10.66 0.47 21.08
C PHE A 172 9.21 0.06 21.36
N ARG A 173 8.29 0.99 21.12
CA ARG A 173 6.87 0.72 20.89
C ARG A 173 6.43 1.43 19.63
N HIS A 174 5.66 0.75 18.79
CA HIS A 174 5.08 1.27 17.58
C HIS A 174 3.56 1.07 17.62
N LEU A 175 2.82 2.16 17.77
CA LEU A 175 1.36 2.17 17.68
C LEU A 175 0.96 2.70 16.32
N GLN A 176 0.15 1.94 15.58
CA GLN A 176 -0.33 2.31 14.25
C GLN A 176 -1.85 2.20 14.22
N LYS A 177 -2.52 3.18 13.61
CA LYS A 177 -3.94 3.09 13.24
C LYS A 177 -4.03 3.24 11.73
N TRP A 178 -4.74 2.31 11.11
CA TRP A 178 -4.90 2.23 9.67
C TRP A 178 -6.36 2.49 9.31
N SER A 179 -6.59 3.41 8.39
CA SER A 179 -7.91 3.66 7.82
C SER A 179 -8.17 2.75 6.61
N PRO A 180 -9.44 2.46 6.28
CA PRO A 180 -9.78 1.90 4.98
C PRO A 180 -9.54 2.95 3.86
N PRO A 181 -9.67 2.55 2.59
CA PRO A 181 -9.61 3.47 1.46
C PRO A 181 -10.64 4.60 1.58
N HIS A 182 -10.21 5.83 1.36
CA HIS A 182 -11.08 7.02 1.35
C HIS A 182 -10.63 8.04 0.30
N PRO A 183 -11.52 8.94 -0.13
CA PRO A 183 -11.14 10.08 -0.96
C PRO A 183 -10.10 10.95 -0.25
N CYS A 184 -9.14 11.47 -1.01
CA CYS A 184 -8.12 12.40 -0.52
C CYS A 184 -7.68 13.35 -1.64
N ALA A 185 -6.99 14.42 -1.26
CA ALA A 185 -6.35 15.37 -2.15
C ALA A 185 -5.21 16.07 -1.42
N ASN A 186 -4.27 16.63 -2.17
CA ASN A 186 -3.26 17.55 -1.67
C ASN A 186 -3.17 18.77 -2.60
N ALA A 187 -2.26 19.71 -2.35
CA ALA A 187 -2.12 20.92 -3.18
C ALA A 187 -1.84 20.67 -4.68
N TYR A 188 -1.38 19.48 -5.07
CA TYR A 188 -0.95 19.16 -6.44
C TYR A 188 -1.79 18.08 -7.13
N PHE A 189 -2.51 17.26 -6.35
CA PHE A 189 -3.27 16.13 -6.86
C PHE A 189 -4.66 16.10 -6.21
N THR A 190 -5.70 16.03 -7.05
CA THR A 190 -7.10 15.93 -6.64
C THR A 190 -7.68 14.57 -7.02
N ALA A 191 -8.86 14.25 -6.48
CA ALA A 191 -9.61 13.02 -6.79
C ALA A 191 -8.78 11.74 -6.61
N GLN A 192 -7.98 11.68 -5.54
CA GLN A 192 -7.21 10.50 -5.19
C GLN A 192 -7.98 9.60 -4.23
N THR A 193 -7.57 8.34 -4.13
CA THR A 193 -7.98 7.43 -3.07
C THR A 193 -6.75 7.12 -2.22
N CYS A 194 -6.88 7.27 -0.91
CA CYS A 194 -5.79 7.05 0.04
C CYS A 194 -6.19 6.03 1.09
N ILE A 195 -5.17 5.40 1.66
CA ILE A 195 -5.23 4.86 3.02
C ILE A 195 -4.42 5.79 3.92
N THR A 196 -4.83 5.89 5.18
CA THR A 196 -4.14 6.70 6.19
C THR A 196 -3.53 5.80 7.24
N GLN A 197 -2.27 6.08 7.55
CA GLN A 197 -1.57 5.58 8.73
C GLN A 197 -1.44 6.73 9.73
N PHE A 198 -2.05 6.61 10.90
CA PHE A 198 -1.61 7.37 12.06
C PHE A 198 -0.60 6.52 12.83
N GLU A 199 0.61 7.01 13.01
CA GLU A 199 1.65 6.29 13.75
C GLU A 199 2.17 7.09 14.92
N GLN A 200 2.54 6.37 15.96
CA GLN A 200 3.29 6.85 17.10
C GLN A 200 4.43 5.89 17.39
N TRP A 201 5.61 6.45 17.61
CA TRP A 201 6.83 5.68 17.86
C TRP A 201 7.49 6.18 19.15
N TRP A 202 7.72 5.26 20.08
CA TRP A 202 8.49 5.47 21.29
C TRP A 202 9.75 4.63 21.23
N ASP A 203 10.88 5.19 21.62
CA ASP A 203 12.11 4.43 21.81
C ASP A 203 13.03 5.07 22.86
N ASP A 204 14.16 4.42 23.14
CA ASP A 204 15.24 4.88 24.01
C ASP A 204 16.61 4.98 23.30
N ASN A 205 16.62 5.26 22.00
CA ASN A 205 17.84 5.30 21.19
C ASN A 205 18.73 6.51 21.52
N ASN A 206 19.69 6.32 22.44
CA ASN A 206 20.56 7.37 22.97
C ASN A 206 19.82 8.48 23.74
N HIS A 207 18.65 8.18 24.29
CA HIS A 207 17.87 9.06 25.16
C HIS A 207 16.96 8.23 26.08
N PRO A 208 16.34 8.81 27.13
CA PRO A 208 15.32 8.12 27.91
C PRO A 208 14.14 7.67 27.04
N TYR A 209 13.49 6.57 27.43
CA TYR A 209 12.33 6.05 26.70
C TYR A 209 11.19 7.09 26.64
N ALA A 210 10.89 7.56 25.43
CA ALA A 210 9.89 8.62 25.21
C ALA A 210 9.32 8.58 23.78
N LEU A 211 8.18 9.26 23.59
CA LEU A 211 7.56 9.44 22.27
C LEU A 211 8.48 10.29 21.38
N GLN A 212 8.97 9.70 20.29
CA GLN A 212 9.86 10.36 19.32
C GLN A 212 9.13 10.81 18.06
N LEU A 213 8.04 10.12 17.69
CA LEU A 213 7.28 10.43 16.48
C LEU A 213 5.79 10.30 16.75
N ALA A 214 5.03 11.24 16.22
CA ALA A 214 3.59 11.11 16.08
C ALA A 214 3.19 11.83 14.80
N ARG A 215 2.61 11.11 13.84
CA ARG A 215 2.21 11.67 12.55
C ARG A 215 1.04 10.92 11.92
N SER A 216 0.35 11.60 11.00
CA SER A 216 -0.57 10.98 10.05
C SER A 216 0.04 11.05 8.66
N LEU A 217 0.11 9.91 7.98
CA LEU A 217 0.55 9.80 6.60
C LEU A 217 -0.59 9.26 5.74
N GLU A 218 -0.92 9.97 4.68
CA GLU A 218 -1.72 9.40 3.60
C GLU A 218 -0.80 8.74 2.56
N ILE A 219 -1.20 7.56 2.12
CA ILE A 219 -0.58 6.80 1.04
C ILE A 219 -1.60 6.75 -0.07
N ALA A 220 -1.28 7.33 -1.23
CA ALA A 220 -2.23 7.44 -2.33
C ALA A 220 -2.06 6.30 -3.32
N ARG A 221 -3.20 5.74 -3.75
CA ARG A 221 -3.26 4.67 -4.75
C ARG A 221 -2.53 5.08 -6.02
N GLY A 222 -1.61 4.24 -6.50
CA GLY A 222 -0.83 4.51 -7.73
C GLY A 222 0.20 5.62 -7.59
N LYS A 223 0.44 6.16 -6.39
CA LYS A 223 1.39 7.24 -6.14
C LYS A 223 2.45 6.88 -5.10
N GLY A 224 2.10 6.06 -4.11
CA GLY A 224 3.04 5.70 -3.04
C GLY A 224 2.79 6.49 -1.76
N PRO A 225 3.71 6.37 -0.79
CA PRO A 225 3.56 6.99 0.50
C PRO A 225 3.86 8.49 0.50
N ALA A 226 3.67 9.11 1.66
CA ALA A 226 3.86 10.54 1.92
C ALA A 226 3.06 11.46 0.97
N PHE A 227 1.86 11.03 0.55
CA PHE A 227 0.95 11.85 -0.25
C PHE A 227 0.57 13.13 0.49
N THR A 228 0.23 12.96 1.76
CA THR A 228 0.29 14.00 2.80
C THR A 228 1.04 13.44 4.00
N ASN A 229 1.68 14.34 4.75
CA ASN A 229 2.34 14.03 6.01
C ASN A 229 2.04 15.16 6.99
N HIS A 230 1.37 14.82 8.07
CA HIS A 230 1.02 15.70 9.18
C HIS A 230 1.70 15.20 10.44
N THR A 231 2.84 15.77 10.79
CA THR A 231 3.61 15.39 11.97
C THR A 231 3.33 16.34 13.12
N THR A 232 3.13 15.81 14.33
CA THR A 232 2.89 16.58 15.55
C THR A 232 4.03 16.44 16.57
N VAL A 233 4.82 15.37 16.50
CA VAL A 233 6.00 15.13 17.36
C VAL A 233 7.19 14.74 16.49
N PRO A 234 8.41 15.26 16.76
CA PRO A 234 8.77 16.14 17.88
C PRO A 234 8.38 17.60 17.67
N VAL A 235 8.14 18.01 16.43
CA VAL A 235 7.73 19.37 16.06
C VAL A 235 6.54 19.26 15.12
N THR A 236 5.60 20.19 15.22
CA THR A 236 4.49 20.24 14.28
C THR A 236 4.96 20.74 12.92
N TRP A 237 4.79 19.92 11.88
CA TRP A 237 5.07 20.32 10.50
C TRP A 237 4.22 19.48 9.53
N ASN A 238 4.05 20.02 8.32
CA ASN A 238 3.26 19.38 7.27
C ASN A 238 4.05 19.35 5.96
N ALA A 239 3.86 18.30 5.18
CA ALA A 239 4.31 18.22 3.81
C ALA A 239 3.32 17.50 2.92
N GLU A 240 3.41 17.80 1.63
CA GLU A 240 2.57 17.21 0.60
C GLU A 240 3.45 16.72 -0.55
N ALA A 241 3.14 15.55 -1.08
CA ALA A 241 3.83 15.03 -2.24
C ALA A 241 3.59 15.91 -3.47
N ARG A 242 4.66 16.13 -4.23
CA ARG A 242 4.62 16.92 -5.47
C ARG A 242 5.06 16.12 -6.69
N TYR A 243 6.03 15.23 -6.53
CA TYR A 243 6.61 14.46 -7.64
C TYR A 243 6.62 12.98 -7.32
N TYR A 244 6.34 12.17 -8.33
CA TYR A 244 6.38 10.71 -8.31
C TYR A 244 6.95 10.20 -9.63
N TRP A 245 7.72 9.13 -9.59
CA TRP A 245 8.30 8.53 -10.79
C TRP A 245 8.62 7.04 -10.61
N HIS A 246 8.70 6.33 -11.73
CA HIS A 246 9.22 4.97 -11.82
C HIS A 246 10.62 4.99 -12.45
N TYR A 247 11.48 4.01 -12.12
CA TYR A 247 12.88 3.91 -12.61
C TYR A 247 13.39 2.48 -12.75
#